data_AF-A0A965LBV8-F1
#
_entry.id   AF-A0A965LBV8-F1
#
_cell.length_a   1.000
_cell.length_b   1.000
_cell.length_c   1.000
_cell.angle_alpha   90.00
_cell.angle_beta   90.00
_cell.angle_gamma   90.00
#
_symmetry.space_group_name_H-M   'P 1'
#
loop_
_entity.id
_entity.type
_entity.pdbx_description
1 polymer ?
#
loop_
_entity_poly.entity_id
_entity_poly.type
_entity_poly.pdbx_seq_one_letter_code
_entity_poly.pdbx_strand_id
1 'polypeptide(L)'
;MLFLLNDVVFDLDEATPVTPADARRFEKLGFDYVLELGCELFAEDPMLHRTDPGRARRLAWLIADRSPEINAALFAAPEADCDPDLVEPRFCALPEAVISQLGRQEKRGRLDAVAADRAVWNRMAA
;
A
#
# COMPACT_ATOMS: atom_id res chain seq x y z
N MET A 1 3.72 -10.82 6.84
CA MET A 1 3.75 -10.74 5.37
C MET A 1 4.30 -9.38 5.02
N LEU A 2 5.23 -9.30 4.06
CA LEU A 2 5.68 -8.00 3.56
C LEU A 2 4.66 -7.42 2.59
N PHE A 3 4.45 -6.11 2.63
CA PHE A 3 3.55 -5.39 1.73
C PHE A 3 4.19 -4.06 1.30
N LEU A 4 4.33 -3.84 -0.01
CA LEU A 4 4.80 -2.56 -0.55
C LEU A 4 3.63 -1.61 -0.72
N LEU A 5 3.66 -0.44 -0.07
CA LEU A 5 2.71 0.63 -0.31
C LEU A 5 3.46 1.87 -0.78
N ASN A 6 3.20 2.29 -2.02
CA ASN A 6 3.96 3.29 -2.77
C ASN A 6 5.46 2.94 -2.81
N ASP A 7 6.23 3.42 -1.84
CA ASP A 7 7.67 3.18 -1.72
C ASP A 7 8.13 2.79 -0.31
N VAL A 8 7.19 2.37 0.55
CA VAL A 8 7.43 1.89 1.92
C VAL A 8 7.04 0.42 2.02
N VAL A 9 7.86 -0.39 2.68
CA VAL A 9 7.61 -1.83 2.88
C VAL A 9 7.18 -2.09 4.31
N PHE A 10 5.92 -2.48 4.48
CA PHE A 10 5.38 -2.86 5.77
C PHE A 10 5.54 -4.35 6.04
N ASP A 11 5.94 -4.70 7.26
CA ASP A 11 5.70 -6.05 7.80
C ASP A 11 4.35 -6.08 8.51
N LEU A 12 3.40 -6.81 7.94
CA LEU A 12 2.03 -6.92 8.44
C LEU A 12 1.88 -7.96 9.58
N ASP A 13 2.88 -8.82 9.81
CA ASP A 13 2.83 -9.80 10.90
C ASP A 13 3.40 -9.25 12.20
N GLU A 14 4.35 -8.31 12.12
CA GLU A 14 5.06 -7.76 13.28
C GLU A 14 4.16 -6.92 14.20
N ALA A 15 3.03 -6.42 13.66
CA ALA A 15 1.98 -5.80 14.44
C ALA A 15 0.68 -5.88 13.65
N THR A 16 -0.25 -6.77 14.04
CA THR A 16 -1.61 -6.74 13.49
C THR A 16 -2.21 -5.37 13.83
N PRO A 17 -2.37 -4.47 12.84
CA PRO A 17 -2.66 -3.07 13.13
C PRO A 17 -4.16 -2.85 13.38
N VAL A 18 -4.91 -3.95 13.42
CA VAL A 18 -6.35 -4.01 13.42
C VAL A 18 -6.77 -4.86 14.62
N THR A 19 -7.60 -4.32 15.50
CA THR A 19 -8.14 -5.12 16.59
C THR A 19 -9.11 -6.18 16.03
N PRO A 20 -9.38 -7.29 16.74
CA PRO A 20 -10.42 -8.23 16.32
C PRO A 20 -11.80 -7.58 16.12
N ALA A 21 -12.07 -6.47 16.81
CA ALA A 21 -13.29 -5.69 16.64
C ALA A 21 -13.29 -4.90 15.32
N ASP A 22 -12.16 -4.33 14.94
CA ASP A 22 -12.00 -3.66 13.65
C ASP A 22 -12.07 -4.67 12.50
N ALA A 23 -11.43 -5.84 12.63
CA ALA A 23 -11.50 -6.91 11.63
C ALA A 23 -12.96 -7.33 11.34
N ARG A 24 -13.79 -7.49 12.38
CA ARG A 24 -15.23 -7.79 12.25
C ARG A 24 -16.03 -6.67 11.59
N ARG A 25 -15.66 -5.40 11.80
CA ARG A 25 -16.28 -4.27 11.08
C ARG A 25 -15.93 -4.32 9.60
N PHE A 26 -14.71 -4.76 9.29
CA PHE A 26 -14.20 -4.84 7.95
C PHE A 26 -14.64 -6.10 7.19
N GLU A 27 -15.10 -7.15 7.88
CA GLU A 27 -15.64 -8.39 7.27
C GLU A 27 -16.69 -8.14 6.17
N LYS A 28 -17.48 -7.07 6.30
CA LYS A 28 -18.54 -6.71 5.34
C LYS A 28 -18.06 -5.84 4.17
N LEU A 29 -16.83 -5.35 4.23
CA LEU A 29 -16.30 -4.48 3.18
C LEU A 29 -15.82 -5.35 2.02
N GLY A 30 -16.28 -4.99 0.81
CA GLY A 30 -15.73 -5.53 -0.43
C GLY A 30 -14.38 -4.89 -0.74
N PHE A 31 -13.65 -5.48 -1.69
CA PHE A 31 -12.39 -4.90 -2.17
C PHE A 31 -12.59 -3.50 -2.77
N ASP A 32 -13.68 -3.29 -3.52
CA ASP A 32 -14.03 -1.99 -4.12
C ASP A 32 -14.14 -0.88 -3.07
N TYR A 33 -14.70 -1.17 -1.89
CA TYR A 33 -14.75 -0.20 -0.80
C TYR A 33 -13.35 0.14 -0.25
N VAL A 34 -12.48 -0.86 -0.12
CA VAL A 34 -11.10 -0.63 0.35
C VAL A 34 -10.32 0.18 -0.68
N LEU A 35 -10.61 -0.01 -1.97
CA LEU A 35 -10.05 0.77 -3.07
C LEU A 35 -10.48 2.24 -2.99
N GLU A 36 -11.78 2.50 -2.87
CA GLU A 36 -12.33 3.85 -2.71
C GLU A 36 -11.72 4.54 -1.49
N LEU A 37 -11.69 3.85 -0.33
CA LEU A 37 -11.04 4.35 0.88
C LEU A 37 -9.56 4.70 0.63
N GLY A 38 -8.82 3.84 -0.07
CA GLY A 38 -7.43 4.11 -0.42
C GLY A 38 -7.27 5.40 -1.25
N CYS A 39 -8.16 5.61 -2.23
CA CYS A 39 -8.15 6.80 -3.05
C CYS A 39 -8.46 8.06 -2.23
N GLU A 40 -9.50 8.04 -1.38
CA GLU A 40 -9.83 9.14 -0.47
C GLU A 40 -8.64 9.50 0.44
N LEU A 41 -8.00 8.50 1.02
CA LEU A 41 -6.88 8.67 1.94
C LEU A 41 -5.67 9.32 1.27
N PHE A 42 -5.35 8.92 0.04
CA PHE A 42 -4.22 9.45 -0.71
C PHE A 42 -4.54 10.75 -1.44
N ALA A 43 -5.82 11.05 -1.68
CA ALA A 43 -6.27 12.35 -2.12
C ALA A 43 -6.09 13.40 -1.02
N GLU A 44 -6.45 13.05 0.23
CA GLU A 44 -6.20 13.88 1.43
C GLU A 44 -4.69 14.09 1.64
N ASP A 45 -3.90 13.01 1.62
CA ASP A 45 -2.45 13.06 1.83
C ASP A 45 -1.68 12.13 0.87
N PRO A 46 -1.11 12.65 -0.24
CA PRO A 46 -0.32 11.87 -1.19
C PRO A 46 0.89 11.16 -0.56
N MET A 47 1.36 11.66 0.60
CA MET A 47 2.49 11.13 1.34
C MET A 47 2.08 10.34 2.59
N LEU A 48 0.81 9.90 2.68
CA LEU A 48 0.24 9.17 3.83
C LEU A 48 1.13 8.04 4.36
N HIS A 49 1.71 7.26 3.45
CA HIS A 49 2.62 6.16 3.74
C HIS A 49 3.86 6.57 4.58
N ARG A 50 4.22 7.86 4.58
CA ARG A 50 5.31 8.43 5.39
C ARG A 50 4.83 9.32 6.53
N THR A 51 3.76 10.08 6.33
CA THR A 51 3.23 11.04 7.32
C THR A 51 2.42 10.36 8.43
N ASP A 52 1.63 9.33 8.10
CA ASP A 52 0.94 8.45 9.04
C ASP A 52 1.11 6.96 8.63
N PRO A 53 2.30 6.37 8.91
CA PRO A 53 2.58 4.98 8.60
C PRO A 53 1.64 3.98 9.29
N GLY A 54 0.99 4.37 10.39
CA GLY A 54 0.03 3.51 11.10
C GLY A 54 -1.31 3.40 10.37
N ARG A 55 -1.84 4.52 9.85
CA ARG A 55 -3.02 4.53 8.97
C ARG A 55 -2.72 3.83 7.64
N ALA A 56 -1.56 4.10 7.05
CA ALA A 56 -1.10 3.44 5.83
C ALA A 56 -0.96 1.92 5.97
N ARG A 57 -0.39 1.44 7.09
CA ARG A 57 -0.28 -0.01 7.37
C ARG A 57 -1.64 -0.68 7.53
N ARG A 58 -2.62 0.00 8.13
CA ARG A 58 -4.00 -0.52 8.23
C ARG A 58 -4.64 -0.68 6.85
N LEU A 59 -4.45 0.29 5.95
CA LEU A 59 -4.88 0.17 4.56
C LEU A 59 -4.20 -1.00 3.85
N ALA A 60 -2.87 -1.15 3.97
CA ALA A 60 -2.13 -2.28 3.41
C ALA A 60 -2.64 -3.63 3.93
N TRP A 61 -2.92 -3.74 5.23
CA TRP A 61 -3.52 -4.94 5.83
C TRP A 61 -4.91 -5.22 5.25
N LEU A 62 -5.77 -4.21 5.08
CA LEU A 62 -7.10 -4.36 4.49
C LEU A 62 -7.02 -4.86 3.04
N ILE A 63 -6.10 -4.30 2.23
CA ILE A 63 -5.90 -4.74 0.85
C ILE A 63 -5.49 -6.22 0.81
N ALA A 64 -4.50 -6.60 1.61
CA ALA A 64 -4.03 -7.98 1.70
C ALA A 64 -5.09 -8.96 2.22
N ASP A 65 -5.90 -8.56 3.20
CA ASP A 65 -6.99 -9.37 3.76
C ASP A 65 -8.10 -9.64 2.72
N ARG A 66 -8.41 -8.64 1.88
CA ARG A 66 -9.45 -8.74 0.85
C ARG A 66 -8.98 -9.38 -0.45
N SER A 67 -7.70 -9.26 -0.76
CA SER A 67 -7.08 -9.85 -1.95
C SER A 67 -5.69 -10.41 -1.57
N PRO A 68 -5.63 -11.66 -1.07
CA PRO A 68 -4.39 -12.28 -0.59
C PRO A 68 -3.29 -12.45 -1.64
N GLU A 69 -3.63 -12.36 -2.92
CA GLU A 69 -2.67 -12.37 -4.02
C GLU A 69 -1.92 -11.03 -4.18
N ILE A 70 -2.46 -9.93 -3.65
CA ILE A 70 -1.85 -8.60 -3.73
C ILE A 70 -0.92 -8.39 -2.54
N ASN A 71 0.34 -8.05 -2.83
CA ASN A 71 1.32 -7.62 -1.82
C ASN A 71 2.04 -6.31 -2.19
N ALA A 72 1.55 -5.60 -3.21
CA ALA A 72 2.02 -4.28 -3.58
C ALA A 72 0.87 -3.42 -4.09
N ALA A 73 0.80 -2.18 -3.59
CA ALA A 73 -0.16 -1.17 -4.02
C ALA A 73 0.54 0.18 -4.23
N LEU A 74 0.12 0.91 -5.25
CA LEU A 74 0.49 2.30 -5.50
C LEU A 74 -0.79 3.12 -5.59
N PHE A 75 -0.85 4.23 -4.86
CA PHE A 75 -1.87 5.26 -5.01
C PHE A 75 -1.15 6.54 -5.44
N ALA A 76 -1.33 6.92 -6.71
CA ALA A 76 -0.72 8.11 -7.28
C ALA A 76 -1.74 9.25 -7.30
N ALA A 77 -1.64 10.16 -6.33
CA ALA A 77 -2.43 11.39 -6.30
C ALA A 77 -1.64 12.54 -6.95
N PRO A 78 -2.27 13.39 -7.78
CA PRO A 78 -1.60 14.51 -8.44
C PRO A 78 -1.16 15.61 -7.47
N GLU A 79 -1.97 15.86 -6.44
CA GLU A 79 -1.73 16.84 -5.39
C GLU A 79 -2.54 16.50 -4.14
N ALA A 80 -2.24 17.16 -3.02
CA ALA A 80 -3.01 17.03 -1.78
C ALA A 80 -4.37 17.74 -1.93
N ASP A 81 -5.37 17.24 -1.19
CA ASP A 81 -6.77 17.67 -1.26
C ASP A 81 -7.37 17.61 -2.68
N CYS A 82 -6.87 16.71 -3.53
CA CYS A 82 -7.44 16.50 -4.86
C CYS A 82 -8.76 15.73 -4.80
N ASP A 83 -9.47 15.69 -5.93
CA ASP A 83 -10.63 14.81 -6.07
C ASP A 83 -10.16 13.33 -6.01
N PRO A 84 -10.76 12.47 -5.15
CA PRO A 84 -10.40 11.05 -5.07
C PRO A 84 -10.43 10.31 -6.41
N ASP A 85 -11.29 10.72 -7.35
CA ASP A 85 -11.39 10.13 -8.68
C ASP A 85 -10.14 10.41 -9.55
N LEU A 86 -9.28 11.34 -9.15
CA LEU A 86 -8.00 11.64 -9.81
C LEU A 86 -6.84 10.80 -9.26
N VAL A 87 -7.05 10.05 -8.17
CA VAL A 87 -6.04 9.14 -7.64
C VAL A 87 -6.02 7.89 -8.50
N GLU A 88 -4.85 7.54 -9.05
CA GLU A 88 -4.70 6.34 -9.87
C GLU A 88 -4.16 5.17 -9.03
N PRO A 89 -5.01 4.20 -8.62
CA PRO A 89 -4.57 3.03 -7.89
C PRO A 89 -4.00 1.96 -8.83
N ARG A 90 -2.91 1.31 -8.41
CA ARG A 90 -2.31 0.15 -9.09
C ARG A 90 -1.98 -0.94 -8.08
N PHE A 91 -2.19 -2.18 -8.48
CA PHE A 91 -1.93 -3.35 -7.63
C PHE A 91 -1.12 -4.39 -8.40
N CYS A 92 -0.24 -5.10 -7.68
CA CYS A 92 0.42 -6.26 -8.25
C CYS A 92 0.81 -7.29 -7.18
N ALA A 93 1.06 -8.51 -7.68
CA ALA A 93 1.67 -9.59 -6.91
C ALA A 93 3.17 -9.61 -7.21
N LEU A 94 3.99 -9.36 -6.20
CA LEU A 94 5.44 -9.44 -6.27
C LEU A 94 5.93 -10.81 -5.78
N PRO A 95 6.92 -11.41 -6.46
CA PRO A 95 7.63 -12.56 -5.93
C PRO A 95 8.28 -12.24 -4.58
N GLU A 96 8.29 -13.21 -3.66
CA GLU A 96 8.85 -13.07 -2.31
C GLU A 96 10.28 -12.50 -2.31
N ALA A 97 11.13 -12.96 -3.25
CA ALA A 97 12.50 -12.49 -3.37
C ALA A 97 12.59 -10.98 -3.69
N VAL A 98 11.64 -10.45 -4.47
CA VAL A 98 11.59 -9.03 -4.86
C VAL A 98 11.19 -8.18 -3.66
N ILE A 99 10.09 -8.52 -3.00
CA ILE A 99 9.60 -7.73 -1.85
C ILE A 99 10.55 -7.80 -0.65
N SER A 100 11.16 -8.97 -0.40
CA SER A 100 12.24 -9.12 0.58
C SER A 100 13.47 -8.25 0.24
N GLN A 101 13.81 -8.09 -1.04
CA GLN A 101 14.89 -7.20 -1.46
C GLN A 101 14.53 -5.72 -1.22
N LEU A 102 13.32 -5.30 -1.54
CA LEU A 102 12.83 -3.94 -1.30
C LEU A 102 12.87 -3.60 0.19
N GLY A 103 12.38 -4.48 1.06
CA GLY A 103 12.43 -4.28 2.51
C GLY A 103 13.86 -4.15 3.06
N ARG A 104 14.84 -4.87 2.47
CA ARG A 104 16.26 -4.68 2.81
C ARG A 104 16.83 -3.34 2.34
N GLN A 105 16.34 -2.81 1.21
CA GLN A 105 16.76 -1.50 0.70
C GLN A 105 16.18 -0.36 1.54
N GLU A 106 14.92 -0.46 1.92
CA GLU A 106 14.24 0.49 2.81
C GLU A 106 14.94 0.58 4.17
N LYS A 107 15.23 -0.56 4.82
CA LYS A 107 15.99 -0.60 6.10
C LYS A 107 17.37 0.05 6.03
N ARG A 108 17.92 0.26 4.82
CA ARG A 108 19.19 0.94 4.55
C ARG A 108 19.02 2.39 4.09
N GLY A 109 17.80 2.91 4.04
CA GLY A 109 17.48 4.25 3.51
C GLY A 109 17.69 4.38 2.01
N ARG A 110 17.56 3.27 1.25
CA ARG A 110 17.84 3.22 -0.21
C ARG A 110 16.60 2.90 -1.04
N LEU A 111 15.41 2.95 -0.44
CA LEU A 111 14.16 2.84 -1.16
C LEU A 111 13.48 4.22 -1.15
N ASP A 112 13.25 4.74 -2.34
CA ASP A 112 12.47 5.94 -2.61
C ASP A 112 11.48 5.66 -3.74
N ALA A 113 10.59 6.60 -4.02
CA ALA A 113 9.56 6.47 -5.05
C ALA A 113 10.13 6.07 -6.42
N VAL A 114 11.29 6.61 -6.80
CA VAL A 114 11.93 6.30 -8.09
C VAL A 114 12.47 4.87 -8.10
N ALA A 115 13.09 4.42 -7.01
CA ALA A 115 13.60 3.08 -6.87
C ALA A 115 12.47 2.03 -6.85
N ALA A 116 11.39 2.30 -6.11
CA ALA A 116 10.21 1.45 -6.07
C ALA A 116 9.53 1.35 -7.44
N ASP A 117 9.33 2.48 -8.11
CA ASP A 117 8.75 2.56 -9.45
C ASP A 117 9.54 1.75 -10.49
N ARG A 118 10.86 1.91 -10.53
CA ARG A 118 11.73 1.12 -11.42
C ARG A 118 11.69 -0.36 -11.12
N ALA A 119 11.60 -0.74 -9.85
CA ALA A 119 11.65 -2.14 -9.43
C ALA A 119 10.34 -2.87 -9.70
N VAL A 120 9.20 -2.16 -9.64
CA VAL A 120 7.85 -2.75 -9.60
C VAL A 120 6.99 -2.30 -10.77
N TRP A 121 6.75 -0.99 -10.92
CA TRP A 121 5.69 -0.46 -11.78
C TRP A 121 6.14 -0.30 -13.24
N ASN A 122 7.38 0.14 -13.47
CA ASN A 122 7.95 0.29 -14.82
C ASN A 122 8.22 -1.06 -15.52
N ARG A 123 8.32 -2.16 -14.76
CA ARG A 123 8.48 -3.51 -15.33
C ARG A 123 7.18 -4.12 -15.85
N MET A 124 6.03 -3.55 -15.49
CA MET A 124 4.71 -4.03 -15.92
C MET A 124 4.17 -3.32 -17.16
N ALA A 125 4.89 -2.33 -17.69
CA ALA A 125 4.54 -1.60 -18.91
C ALA A 125 5.28 -2.13 -20.17
N ALA A 126 6.02 -3.23 -20.05
CA ALA A 126 6.83 -3.85 -21.11
C ALA A 126 6.39 -5.28 -21.42
#